data_AF-A0AAN5I387-F1
#
_entry.id   AF-A0AAN5I387-F1
#
_cell.length_a   1.000
_cell.length_b   1.000
_cell.length_c   1.000
_cell.angle_alpha   90.00
_cell.angle_beta   90.00
_cell.angle_gamma   90.00
#
_symmetry.space_group_name_H-M   'P 1'
#
loop_
_entity.id
_entity.type
_entity.pdbx_description
1 polymer ?
#
loop_
_entity_poly.entity_id
_entity_poly.type
_entity_poly.pdbx_seq_one_letter_code
_entity_poly.pdbx_strand_id
1 'polypeptide(L)'
;VESLLRLSSVAKSISITQLFMDELHENTPHFFEDTLYFFGKMGYNWASTFIEMLHRKCDKLIINCDFVKYLRKEHADLLREQLPKINKKIWFCSSYDCYDEILEYMDNEYAIQADSWNDFERFLRVKHLARLNEKH
;
A
#
# COMPACT_ATOMS: atom_id res chain seq x y z
N VAL A 1 -11.83 -7.96 -4.90
CA VAL A 1 -11.01 -8.80 -3.98
C VAL A 1 -10.63 -10.10 -4.66
N GLU A 2 -11.58 -10.97 -5.02
CA GLU A 2 -11.30 -12.24 -5.70
C GLU A 2 -10.43 -12.09 -6.96
N SER A 3 -10.71 -11.11 -7.82
CA SER A 3 -9.89 -10.84 -9.00
C SER A 3 -8.43 -10.49 -8.65
N LEU A 4 -8.20 -9.71 -7.59
CA LEU A 4 -6.84 -9.36 -7.13
C LEU A 4 -6.10 -10.59 -6.59
N LEU A 5 -6.79 -11.44 -5.84
CA LEU A 5 -6.25 -12.69 -5.32
C LEU A 5 -5.94 -13.70 -6.44
N ARG A 6 -6.78 -13.74 -7.48
CA ARG A 6 -6.54 -14.56 -8.67
C ARG A 6 -5.32 -14.05 -9.44
N LEU A 7 -5.18 -12.74 -9.61
CA LEU A 7 -4.02 -12.13 -10.26
C LEU A 7 -2.72 -12.42 -9.47
N SER A 8 -2.75 -12.28 -8.14
CA SER A 8 -1.57 -12.52 -7.31
C SER A 8 -1.15 -13.99 -7.22
N SER A 9 -2.02 -14.92 -7.60
CA SER A 9 -1.66 -16.33 -7.80
C SER A 9 -0.86 -16.60 -9.07
N VAL A 10 -0.91 -15.73 -10.08
CA VAL A 10 -0.27 -15.97 -11.38
C VAL A 10 0.86 -14.98 -11.69
N ALA A 11 0.75 -13.74 -11.24
CA ALA A 11 1.73 -12.69 -11.45
C ALA A 11 2.76 -12.62 -10.32
N LYS A 12 4.03 -12.37 -10.66
CA LYS A 12 5.10 -12.09 -9.67
C LYS A 12 5.09 -10.63 -9.21
N SER A 13 4.68 -9.72 -10.09
CA SER A 13 4.58 -8.30 -9.80
C SER A 13 3.21 -7.78 -10.20
N ILE A 14 2.62 -6.98 -9.33
CA ILE A 14 1.37 -6.27 -9.55
C ILE A 14 1.60 -4.81 -9.18
N SER A 15 1.29 -3.92 -10.12
CA SER A 15 1.19 -2.48 -9.86
C SER A 15 -0.26 -2.06 -10.02
N ILE A 16 -0.78 -1.29 -9.07
CA ILE A 16 -2.15 -0.77 -9.06
C ILE A 16 -2.05 0.74 -9.02
N THR A 17 -2.70 1.40 -9.97
CA THR A 17 -2.87 2.86 -9.95
C THR A 17 -4.37 3.14 -9.91
N GLN A 18 -4.81 3.84 -8.87
CA GLN A 18 -6.19 4.31 -8.75
C GLN A 18 -6.17 5.83 -8.77
N LEU A 19 -6.63 6.39 -9.88
CA LEU A 19 -6.72 7.82 -10.09
C LEU A 19 -8.04 8.34 -9.54
N PHE A 20 -7.98 9.58 -9.06
CA PHE A 20 -9.14 10.40 -8.82
C PHE A 20 -9.77 10.84 -10.16
N MET A 21 -11.10 10.86 -10.24
CA MET A 21 -11.83 11.40 -11.40
C MET A 21 -12.67 12.59 -10.96
N ASP A 22 -12.24 13.79 -11.37
CA ASP A 22 -12.89 15.08 -11.09
C ASP A 22 -14.32 15.20 -11.65
N GLU A 23 -14.63 14.48 -12.72
CA GLU A 23 -15.81 14.74 -13.59
C GLU A 23 -17.19 14.49 -12.95
N LEU A 24 -17.27 14.04 -11.69
CA LEU A 24 -18.55 13.81 -11.00
C LEU A 24 -18.91 14.88 -9.96
N HIS A 25 -18.05 15.87 -9.69
CA HIS A 25 -18.20 16.74 -8.53
C HIS A 25 -17.85 18.21 -8.81
N GLU A 26 -18.48 18.83 -9.82
CA GLU A 26 -18.36 20.27 -10.11
C GLU A 26 -18.78 21.21 -8.94
N ASN A 27 -19.36 20.69 -7.84
CA ASN A 27 -19.94 21.52 -6.78
C ASN A 27 -19.65 21.09 -5.32
N THR A 28 -18.62 20.27 -5.05
CA THR A 28 -18.28 19.89 -3.65
C THR A 28 -16.81 20.16 -3.34
N PRO A 29 -16.47 21.30 -2.71
CA PRO A 29 -15.08 21.74 -2.61
C PRO A 29 -14.19 21.01 -1.58
N HIS A 30 -14.68 20.07 -0.78
CA HIS A 30 -13.93 19.61 0.41
C HIS A 30 -14.06 18.11 0.78
N PHE A 31 -14.49 17.23 -0.13
CA PHE A 31 -14.74 15.82 0.23
C PHE A 31 -13.50 14.91 0.11
N PHE A 32 -12.35 15.43 -0.32
CA PHE A 32 -11.28 14.61 -0.91
C PHE A 32 -10.24 14.10 0.08
N GLU A 33 -10.12 14.72 1.25
CA GLU A 33 -9.13 14.29 2.23
C GLU A 33 -9.60 13.07 3.03
N ASP A 34 -10.91 12.78 3.14
CA ASP A 34 -11.45 11.73 4.04
C ASP A 34 -11.92 10.43 3.36
N THR A 35 -11.67 10.30 2.07
CA THR A 35 -12.16 9.14 1.31
C THR A 35 -11.36 7.88 1.62
N LEU A 36 -11.93 7.03 2.47
CA LEU A 36 -11.45 5.69 2.79
C LEU A 36 -11.68 4.67 1.65
N TYR A 37 -11.71 5.12 0.39
CA TYR A 37 -12.13 4.32 -0.76
C TYR A 37 -10.95 3.73 -1.52
N PHE A 38 -11.01 2.42 -1.77
CA PHE A 38 -10.15 1.74 -2.74
C PHE A 38 -10.98 0.71 -3.51
N PHE A 39 -10.87 0.68 -4.84
CA PHE A 39 -11.77 -0.06 -5.74
C PHE A 39 -13.26 0.09 -5.39
N GLY A 40 -13.71 1.32 -5.07
CA GLY A 40 -15.10 1.61 -4.73
C GLY A 40 -15.57 1.06 -3.38
N LYS A 41 -14.69 0.49 -2.55
CA LYS A 41 -15.02 0.02 -1.20
C LYS A 41 -14.52 0.99 -0.14
N MET A 42 -15.44 1.47 0.70
CA MET A 42 -15.14 2.34 1.84
C MET A 42 -14.72 1.52 3.06
N GLY A 43 -13.61 1.88 3.71
CA GLY A 43 -13.24 1.35 5.05
C GLY A 43 -12.97 -0.15 5.10
N TYR A 44 -12.76 -0.79 3.95
CA TYR A 44 -12.45 -2.21 3.87
C TYR A 44 -11.02 -2.49 4.38
N ASN A 45 -10.81 -3.64 5.03
CA ASN A 45 -9.48 -4.06 5.48
C ASN A 45 -8.63 -4.55 4.30
N TRP A 46 -8.04 -3.58 3.59
CA TRP A 46 -7.16 -3.82 2.47
C TRP A 46 -5.82 -4.43 2.88
N ALA A 47 -5.35 -4.21 4.11
CA ALA A 47 -4.12 -4.82 4.61
C ALA A 47 -4.18 -6.35 4.56
N SER A 48 -5.26 -6.97 5.04
CA SER A 48 -5.42 -8.43 4.97
C SER A 48 -5.38 -8.95 3.53
N THR A 49 -5.99 -8.21 2.59
CA THR A 49 -5.94 -8.59 1.15
C THR A 49 -4.52 -8.48 0.60
N PHE A 50 -3.78 -7.42 0.92
CA PHE A 50 -2.41 -7.23 0.44
C PHE A 50 -1.44 -8.27 1.02
N ILE A 51 -1.58 -8.60 2.30
CA ILE A 51 -0.85 -9.69 2.95
C ILE A 51 -1.13 -11.01 2.21
N GLU A 52 -2.41 -11.32 1.95
CA GLU A 52 -2.78 -12.55 1.22
C GLU A 52 -2.22 -12.57 -0.21
N MET A 53 -2.26 -11.43 -0.92
CA MET A 53 -1.65 -11.31 -2.25
C MET A 53 -0.15 -11.61 -2.19
N LEU A 54 0.54 -11.11 -1.17
CA LEU A 54 1.98 -11.31 -0.97
C LEU A 54 2.33 -12.70 -0.41
N HIS A 55 1.39 -13.46 0.13
CA HIS A 55 1.60 -14.89 0.42
C HIS A 55 1.52 -15.77 -0.83
N ARG A 56 0.90 -15.30 -1.91
CA ARG A 56 0.76 -16.03 -3.18
C ARG A 56 2.02 -15.88 -4.04
N LYS A 57 1.89 -15.98 -5.37
CA LYS A 57 3.01 -15.87 -6.31
C LYS A 57 3.54 -14.44 -6.42
N CYS A 58 2.71 -13.44 -6.15
CA CYS A 58 3.10 -12.03 -6.17
C CYS A 58 4.11 -11.72 -5.08
N ASP A 59 5.33 -11.33 -5.45
CA ASP A 59 6.36 -10.89 -4.53
C ASP A 59 6.57 -9.36 -4.57
N LYS A 60 6.09 -8.67 -5.61
CA LYS A 60 6.16 -7.20 -5.74
C LYS A 60 4.76 -6.61 -5.89
N LEU A 61 4.28 -5.92 -4.87
CA LEU A 61 3.00 -5.21 -4.89
C LEU A 61 3.24 -3.71 -4.69
N ILE A 62 2.88 -2.94 -5.70
CA ILE A 62 2.96 -1.47 -5.66
C ILE A 62 1.55 -0.93 -5.85
N ILE A 63 1.16 0.01 -5.00
CA ILE A 63 -0.12 0.69 -5.06
C ILE A 63 0.12 2.19 -5.01
N ASN A 64 -0.36 2.90 -6.03
CA ASN A 64 -0.46 4.34 -6.05
C ASN A 64 -1.95 4.72 -6.13
N CYS A 65 -2.47 5.31 -5.06
CA CYS A 65 -3.88 5.66 -4.94
C CYS A 65 -3.99 7.10 -4.45
N ASP A 66 -4.68 7.93 -5.23
CA ASP A 66 -4.89 9.34 -4.90
C ASP A 66 -5.70 9.49 -3.59
N PHE A 67 -6.47 8.47 -3.20
CA PHE A 67 -7.25 8.44 -1.97
C PHE A 67 -6.44 7.91 -0.78
N VAL A 68 -5.42 8.63 -0.33
CA VAL A 68 -4.39 8.16 0.62
C VAL A 68 -4.88 7.59 1.96
N LYS A 69 -6.09 7.96 2.43
CA LYS A 69 -6.68 7.45 3.68
C LYS A 69 -7.33 6.06 3.57
N TYR A 70 -7.39 5.44 2.39
CA TYR A 70 -7.92 4.08 2.24
C TYR A 70 -7.19 3.05 3.11
N LEU A 71 -5.90 3.29 3.38
CA LEU A 71 -5.09 2.48 4.27
C LEU A 71 -4.93 3.19 5.62
N ARG A 72 -5.87 2.93 6.53
CA ARG A 72 -5.83 3.44 7.90
C ARG A 72 -4.54 3.02 8.63
N LYS A 73 -4.16 3.80 9.65
CA LYS A 73 -3.02 3.51 10.54
C LYS A 73 -3.00 2.06 11.04
N GLU A 74 -4.13 1.56 11.56
CA GLU A 74 -4.26 0.18 12.04
C GLU A 74 -3.97 -0.89 10.96
N HIS A 75 -4.31 -0.61 9.71
CA HIS A 75 -4.03 -1.47 8.57
C HIS A 75 -2.56 -1.39 8.14
N ALA A 76 -1.97 -0.19 8.18
CA ALA A 76 -0.54 0.00 7.95
C ALA A 76 0.31 -0.70 9.04
N ASP A 77 -0.12 -0.61 10.30
CA ASP A 77 0.48 -1.29 11.45
C ASP A 77 0.48 -2.80 11.23
N LEU A 78 -0.66 -3.34 10.84
CA LEU A 78 -0.75 -4.76 10.48
C LEU A 78 0.21 -5.14 9.34
N LEU A 79 0.35 -4.31 8.31
CA LEU A 79 1.27 -4.59 7.20
C LEU A 79 2.73 -4.61 7.66
N ARG A 80 3.19 -3.59 8.40
CA ARG A 80 4.58 -3.56 8.88
C ARG A 80 4.91 -4.69 9.84
N GLU A 81 3.95 -5.17 10.61
CA GLU A 81 4.16 -6.28 11.54
C GLU A 81 4.12 -7.66 10.88
N GLN A 82 3.33 -7.83 9.81
CA GLN A 82 3.09 -9.14 9.20
C GLN A 82 3.93 -9.40 7.96
N LEU A 83 4.20 -8.38 7.15
CA LEU A 83 4.97 -8.53 5.92
C LEU A 83 6.40 -9.06 6.14
N PRO A 84 7.16 -8.63 7.16
CA PRO A 84 8.48 -9.21 7.45
C PRO A 84 8.46 -10.70 7.83
N LYS A 85 7.31 -11.20 8.30
CA LYS A 85 7.12 -12.62 8.67
C LYS A 85 6.84 -13.51 7.48
N ILE A 86 6.59 -12.93 6.29
CA ILE A 86 6.45 -13.69 5.06
C ILE A 86 7.85 -14.22 4.69
N ASN A 87 8.02 -15.54 4.67
CA ASN A 87 9.27 -16.20 4.27
C ASN A 87 9.50 -16.12 2.75
N LYS A 88 9.50 -14.90 2.20
CA LYS A 88 9.67 -14.61 0.78
C LYS A 88 10.21 -13.21 0.60
N LYS A 89 11.14 -13.03 -0.33
CA LYS A 89 11.73 -11.74 -0.69
C LYS A 89 10.70 -10.80 -1.33
N ILE A 90 9.89 -10.12 -0.51
CA ILE A 90 8.83 -9.23 -0.99
C ILE A 90 9.29 -7.78 -1.14
N TRP A 91 8.55 -7.06 -1.97
CA TRP A 91 8.56 -5.61 -2.03
C TRP A 91 7.11 -5.12 -2.06
N PHE A 92 6.70 -4.48 -0.97
CA PHE A 92 5.45 -3.77 -0.84
C PHE A 92 5.68 -2.25 -0.83
N CYS A 93 4.87 -1.52 -1.58
CA CYS A 93 4.84 -0.07 -1.60
C CYS A 93 3.39 0.39 -1.78
N SER A 94 2.93 1.35 -0.98
CA SER A 94 1.54 1.80 -1.01
C SER A 94 1.46 3.26 -0.62
N SER A 95 0.75 4.08 -1.39
CA SER A 95 0.34 5.42 -0.95
C SER A 95 -0.37 5.30 0.40
N TYR A 96 -0.03 6.15 1.37
CA TYR A 96 -0.45 6.05 2.76
C TYR A 96 -0.28 7.39 3.47
N ASP A 97 -1.27 7.85 4.23
CA ASP A 97 -1.20 9.12 4.97
C ASP A 97 -1.75 9.01 6.40
N CYS A 98 -1.13 8.20 7.26
CA CYS A 98 -1.57 8.11 8.68
C CYS A 98 -0.46 8.07 9.74
N TYR A 99 0.81 8.37 9.39
CA TYR A 99 1.85 8.60 10.41
C TYR A 99 2.25 10.07 10.43
N ASP A 100 2.31 10.64 11.64
CA ASP A 100 2.74 12.01 11.88
C ASP A 100 4.28 12.12 11.94
N GLU A 101 4.96 11.00 12.16
CA GLU A 101 6.42 10.90 12.27
C GLU A 101 7.00 10.06 11.14
N ILE A 102 8.24 10.37 10.75
CA ILE A 102 9.01 9.55 9.82
C ILE A 102 9.29 8.20 10.50
N LEU A 103 8.87 7.13 9.84
CA LEU A 103 9.15 5.78 10.26
C LEU A 103 10.29 5.23 9.41
N GLU A 104 11.41 4.85 10.00
CA GLU A 104 12.49 4.17 9.29
C GLU A 104 13.21 3.20 10.22
N TYR A 105 13.13 1.90 9.91
CA TYR A 105 13.84 0.87 10.66
C TYR A 105 13.99 -0.42 9.84
N MET A 106 14.71 -1.38 10.41
CA MET A 106 14.94 -2.70 9.86
C MET A 106 14.28 -3.78 10.74
N ASP A 107 13.62 -4.75 10.12
CA ASP A 107 13.09 -5.94 10.79
C ASP A 107 13.25 -7.18 9.90
N ASN A 108 13.85 -8.26 10.40
CA ASN A 108 14.01 -9.55 9.68
C ASN A 108 14.47 -9.46 8.22
N GLU A 109 15.51 -8.65 7.93
CA GLU A 109 15.99 -8.39 6.56
C GLU A 109 15.02 -7.57 5.68
N TYR A 110 14.10 -6.83 6.27
CA TYR A 110 13.24 -5.86 5.60
C TYR A 110 13.54 -4.45 6.07
N ALA A 111 13.74 -3.55 5.11
CA ALA A 111 13.66 -2.13 5.35
C ALA A 111 12.19 -1.74 5.39
N ILE A 112 11.78 -1.09 6.48
CA ILE A 112 10.44 -0.57 6.69
C ILE A 112 10.56 0.94 6.77
N GLN A 113 9.85 1.61 5.86
CA GLN A 113 9.85 3.06 5.74
C GLN A 113 8.42 3.54 5.62
N ALA A 114 8.08 4.60 6.34
CA ALA A 114 6.93 5.42 6.06
C ALA A 114 7.40 6.87 6.03
N ASP A 115 7.42 7.43 4.83
CA ASP A 115 8.20 8.62 4.54
C ASP A 115 7.32 9.77 4.04
N SER A 116 7.51 10.97 4.59
CA SER A 116 6.84 12.23 4.20
C SER A 116 7.86 13.19 3.59
N TRP A 117 8.40 12.87 2.41
CA TRP A 117 9.40 13.77 1.80
C TRP A 117 8.74 14.96 1.08
N ASN A 118 7.43 14.90 0.82
CA ASN A 118 6.61 16.06 0.46
C ASN A 118 5.19 15.87 1.06
N ASP A 119 4.45 16.97 1.24
CA ASP A 119 3.08 16.93 1.79
C ASP A 119 2.04 16.28 0.85
N PHE A 120 2.45 15.86 -0.36
CA PHE A 120 1.58 15.39 -1.43
C PHE A 120 1.68 13.87 -1.69
N GLU A 121 2.74 13.20 -1.26
CA GLU A 121 3.04 11.81 -1.58
C GLU A 121 3.72 11.11 -0.41
N ARG A 122 2.90 10.53 0.48
CA ARG A 122 3.36 9.69 1.58
C ARG A 122 3.18 8.21 1.20
N PHE A 123 4.20 7.40 1.47
CA PHE A 123 4.20 5.97 1.14
C PHE A 123 4.56 5.11 2.34
N LEU A 124 3.88 3.97 2.50
CA LEU A 124 4.35 2.86 3.32
C LEU A 124 5.13 1.90 2.42
N ARG A 125 6.37 1.59 2.82
CA ARG A 125 7.28 0.70 2.11
C ARG A 125 7.74 -0.41 3.06
N VAL A 126 7.63 -1.65 2.59
CA VAL A 126 8.23 -2.82 3.25
C VAL A 126 8.99 -3.60 2.19
N LYS A 127 10.32 -3.58 2.26
CA LYS A 127 11.19 -4.03 1.17
C LYS A 127 12.29 -4.93 1.69
N HIS A 128 12.36 -6.16 1.19
CA HIS A 128 13.43 -7.11 1.55
C HIS A 128 14.80 -6.57 1.09
N LEU A 129 15.85 -6.78 1.88
CA LEU A 129 17.23 -6.30 1.63
C LEU A 129 17.74 -6.66 0.22
N ALA A 130 17.56 -7.92 -0.18
CA ALA A 130 17.87 -8.41 -1.53
C ALA A 130 17.24 -7.62 -2.69
N ARG A 131 16.23 -6.78 -2.42
CA ARG A 131 15.49 -6.00 -3.42
C ARG A 131 15.79 -4.50 -3.35
N LEU A 132 16.58 -4.02 -2.39
CA LEU A 132 16.77 -2.58 -2.13
C LEU A 132 17.13 -1.78 -3.38
N ASN A 133 17.96 -2.34 -4.27
CA ASN A 133 18.43 -1.69 -5.49
C ASN A 133 17.39 -1.62 -6.61
N GLU A 134 16.26 -2.33 -6.51
CA GLU A 134 15.21 -2.26 -7.52
C GLU A 134 14.50 -0.89 -7.48
N LYS A 135 14.28 -0.27 -8.64
CA LYS A 135 13.58 1.01 -8.77
C LYS A 135 12.10 0.82 -9.15
N HIS A 136 11.28 1.77 -8.71
CA HIS A 136 9.87 1.88 -9.08
C HIS A 136 9.78 2.59 -10.42
#